data_AF-A0A0E0AJN7-F1
#
_entry.id   AF-A0A0E0AJN7-F1
#
_cell.length_a   1.000
_cell.length_b   1.000
_cell.length_c   1.000
_cell.angle_alpha   90.00
_cell.angle_beta   90.00
_cell.angle_gamma   90.00
#
_symmetry.space_group_name_H-M   'P 1'
#
loop_
_entity.id
_entity.type
_entity.pdbx_description
1 polymer ?
#
loop_
_entity_poly.entity_id
_entity_poly.type
_entity_poly.pdbx_seq_one_letter_code
_entity_poly.pdbx_strand_id
1 'polypeptide(L)'
;MRFSCAGNAETENSPFPFPLLPLEAAGEAGGHMECAAKGLVAEPCAGEARRRCGGCGAVAYCSRAHQTVHWGFHKEECARLAEQMSRIDMLKQFPFTFSVESPAPNHTFPSLRCFLLESFKLHQKGLWKSECICDPEVTSVKDLSKTTDWSMGSALCPCTEPEHSVSTPLTSWKDYYRWRSLPLQSPVAVLLHWDSKPHLIVAPNAGIAAYPSWIPTIEIIRKVGIPAIFTDFCEEAAHLASSCITSITGQPLRVPIQVNPFRQPVAVDNSALCLPCYSNCFVFGMQNCEFVSP
;
A
#
# COMPACT_ATOMS: atom_id res chain seq x y z
N MET A 1 -18.60 5.00 -5.40
CA MET A 1 -19.13 5.26 -4.05
C MET A 1 -19.99 6.52 -4.10
N ARG A 2 -21.29 6.39 -3.82
CA ARG A 2 -22.20 7.51 -3.53
C ARG A 2 -22.04 7.85 -2.06
N PHE A 3 -21.41 8.97 -1.73
CA PHE A 3 -21.32 9.41 -0.34
C PHE A 3 -21.64 10.89 -0.23
N SER A 4 -22.85 11.17 0.26
CA SER A 4 -23.31 12.51 0.57
C SER A 4 -22.81 12.92 1.95
N CYS A 5 -22.14 14.07 2.03
CA CYS A 5 -21.88 14.74 3.31
C CYS A 5 -23.19 15.38 3.79
N ALA A 6 -23.62 15.08 5.02
CA ALA A 6 -24.69 15.81 5.67
C ALA A 6 -24.18 17.23 5.97
N GLY A 7 -24.69 18.22 5.24
CA GLY A 7 -24.26 19.61 5.38
C GLY A 7 -24.77 20.22 6.67
N ASN A 8 -23.85 20.72 7.51
CA ASN A 8 -24.15 21.76 8.48
C ASN A 8 -23.50 23.05 7.98
N ALA A 9 -24.35 24.04 7.69
CA ALA A 9 -23.95 25.39 7.35
C ALA A 9 -23.61 26.15 8.64
N GLU A 10 -22.37 26.62 8.77
CA GLU A 10 -22.04 27.68 9.72
C GLU A 10 -21.14 28.73 9.05
N THR A 11 -21.35 29.96 9.50
CA THR A 11 -21.12 31.26 8.85
C THR A 11 -19.67 31.76 8.86
N GLU A 12 -19.38 32.65 7.91
CA GLU A 12 -18.12 33.36 7.69
C GLU A 12 -17.54 34.12 8.92
N ASN A 13 -16.21 34.12 9.04
CA ASN A 13 -15.43 35.35 9.24
C ASN A 13 -13.92 35.13 8.96
N SER A 14 -13.32 35.99 8.13
CA SER A 14 -11.85 36.17 7.99
C SER A 14 -11.37 37.32 8.92
N PRO A 15 -10.10 37.81 8.93
CA PRO A 15 -8.88 37.42 8.20
C PRO A 15 -7.64 37.28 9.13
N PHE A 16 -6.46 36.93 8.58
CA PHE A 16 -5.17 37.64 8.77
C PHE A 16 -3.95 36.75 8.43
N PRO A 17 -2.78 37.36 8.12
CA PRO A 17 -1.79 36.88 7.17
C PRO A 17 -0.56 36.34 7.92
N PHE A 18 0.19 35.43 7.32
CA PHE A 18 1.55 35.15 7.77
C PHE A 18 2.57 35.58 6.72
N PRO A 19 3.64 36.29 7.12
CA PRO A 19 4.60 36.87 6.21
C PRO A 19 5.53 35.76 5.67
N LEU A 20 5.85 35.89 4.38
CA LEU A 20 6.96 35.16 3.77
C LEU A 20 8.27 35.69 4.37
N LEU A 21 9.06 34.81 4.99
CA LEU A 21 10.48 35.05 5.30
C LEU A 21 11.34 33.91 4.74
N PRO A 22 12.60 34.19 4.38
CA PRO A 22 13.26 33.55 3.25
C PRO A 22 13.93 32.22 3.57
N LEU A 23 14.05 31.45 2.50
CA LEU A 23 14.66 30.13 2.39
C LEU A 23 16.14 30.15 2.81
N GLU A 24 16.44 29.73 4.04
CA GLU A 24 17.78 29.27 4.42
C GLU A 24 17.83 27.74 4.40
N ALA A 25 18.90 27.22 3.79
CA ALA A 25 19.08 25.83 3.42
C ALA A 25 18.95 24.87 4.62
N ALA A 26 17.87 24.08 4.64
CA ALA A 26 17.70 23.00 5.60
C ALA A 26 18.64 21.84 5.26
N GLY A 27 19.60 21.58 6.15
CA GLY A 27 20.43 20.38 6.13
C GLY A 27 19.60 19.10 6.24
N GLU A 28 20.05 18.06 5.54
CA GLU A 28 19.41 16.75 5.43
C GLU A 28 19.04 16.14 6.79
N ALA A 29 17.75 16.12 7.11
CA ALA A 29 17.21 15.34 8.22
C ALA A 29 17.24 13.84 7.88
N GLY A 30 18.33 13.16 8.22
CA GLY A 30 18.47 11.70 8.05
C GLY A 30 17.64 10.92 9.08
N GLY A 31 16.62 10.21 8.62
CA GLY A 31 15.84 9.27 9.45
C GLY A 31 16.71 8.16 10.05
N HIS A 32 16.31 7.65 11.23
CA HIS A 32 16.99 6.57 11.95
C HIS A 32 17.05 5.28 11.09
N MET A 33 18.25 4.86 10.68
CA MET A 33 18.44 3.65 9.89
C MET A 33 19.03 2.52 10.73
N GLU A 34 18.58 1.29 10.46
CA GLU A 34 19.19 0.09 11.04
C GLU A 34 20.49 -0.29 10.32
N CYS A 35 21.39 -0.93 11.06
CA CYS A 35 22.64 -1.44 10.50
C CYS A 35 22.33 -2.63 9.57
N ALA A 36 22.74 -2.54 8.31
CA ALA A 36 22.47 -3.57 7.31
C ALA A 36 23.18 -4.92 7.59
N ALA A 37 24.14 -4.94 8.52
CA ALA A 37 24.79 -6.17 8.99
C ALA A 37 24.19 -6.76 10.28
N LYS A 38 23.08 -6.18 10.79
CA LYS A 38 22.44 -6.65 12.03
C LYS A 38 22.05 -8.12 11.89
N GLY A 39 22.53 -8.96 12.80
CA GLY A 39 22.29 -10.41 12.78
C GLY A 39 23.22 -11.22 11.86
N LEU A 40 24.14 -10.59 11.12
CA LEU A 40 25.16 -11.28 10.31
C LEU A 40 26.48 -11.54 11.05
N VAL A 41 26.65 -10.93 12.23
CA VAL A 41 27.83 -11.06 13.08
C VAL A 41 27.41 -11.35 14.51
N ALA A 42 28.25 -12.07 15.25
CA ALA A 42 28.03 -12.37 16.67
C ALA A 42 28.13 -11.12 17.55
N GLU A 43 28.97 -10.15 17.14
CA GLU A 43 29.12 -8.88 17.83
C GLU A 43 27.87 -8.00 17.65
N PRO A 44 27.28 -7.47 18.74
CA PRO A 44 26.10 -6.63 18.65
C PRO A 44 26.41 -5.28 17.98
N CYS A 45 25.38 -4.64 17.44
CA CYS A 45 25.51 -3.29 16.87
C CYS A 45 25.86 -2.28 17.98
N ALA A 46 26.95 -1.54 17.78
CA ALA A 46 27.47 -0.57 18.76
C ALA A 46 26.72 0.77 18.82
N GLY A 47 25.68 0.96 18.01
CA GLY A 47 24.90 2.21 17.95
C GLY A 47 24.19 2.41 16.62
N GLU A 48 23.70 3.64 16.39
CA GLU A 48 22.95 4.00 15.19
C GLU A 48 23.78 3.88 13.90
N ALA A 49 23.13 3.44 12.83
CA ALA A 49 23.77 3.26 11.54
C ALA A 49 23.86 4.60 10.78
N ARG A 50 24.89 5.39 11.08
CA ARG A 50 25.10 6.72 10.46
C ARG A 50 25.95 6.69 9.20
N ARG A 51 26.66 5.60 8.93
CA ARG A 51 27.56 5.49 7.77
C ARG A 51 26.83 4.87 6.59
N ARG A 52 26.55 5.64 5.54
CA ARG A 52 25.97 5.11 4.31
C ARG A 52 27.02 4.39 3.46
N CYS A 53 26.61 3.38 2.69
CA CYS A 53 27.45 2.81 1.65
C CYS A 53 27.83 3.90 0.64
N GLY A 54 29.13 4.09 0.38
CA GLY A 54 29.60 5.13 -0.54
C GLY A 54 29.25 4.88 -2.01
N GLY A 55 28.92 3.64 -2.39
CA GLY A 55 28.51 3.31 -3.75
C GLY A 55 27.04 3.63 -4.01
N CYS A 56 26.14 3.08 -3.20
CA CYS A 56 24.70 3.19 -3.44
C CYS A 56 23.98 4.23 -2.57
N GLY A 57 24.52 4.63 -1.43
CA GLY A 57 23.83 5.50 -0.45
C GLY A 57 22.61 4.89 0.26
N ALA A 58 22.10 3.74 -0.21
CA ALA A 58 20.83 3.16 0.24
C ALA A 58 20.91 2.46 1.61
N VAL A 59 22.01 1.76 1.89
CA VAL A 59 22.20 1.01 3.15
C VAL A 59 23.13 1.73 4.11
N ALA A 60 22.95 1.50 5.41
CA ALA A 60 23.74 2.14 6.46
C ALA A 60 24.38 1.13 7.42
N TYR A 61 25.47 1.56 8.07
CA TYR A 61 26.26 0.75 8.98
C TYR A 61 26.61 1.50 10.26
N CYS A 62 26.61 0.80 11.39
CA CYS A 62 27.13 1.35 12.65
C CYS A 62 28.67 1.35 12.68
N SER A 63 29.33 0.48 11.91
CA SER A 63 30.79 0.37 11.87
C SER A 63 31.32 -0.06 10.49
N ARG A 64 32.61 0.19 10.24
CA ARG A 64 33.28 -0.27 9.01
C ARG A 64 33.43 -1.80 8.97
N ALA A 65 33.58 -2.44 10.13
CA ALA A 65 33.63 -3.89 10.22
C ALA A 65 32.32 -4.53 9.71
N HIS A 66 31.17 -3.99 10.13
CA HIS A 66 29.85 -4.45 9.68
C HIS A 66 29.64 -4.20 8.18
N GLN A 67 30.15 -3.09 7.65
CA GLN A 67 30.15 -2.85 6.21
C GLN A 67 30.94 -3.92 5.44
N THR A 68 32.15 -4.26 5.90
CA THR A 68 32.97 -5.30 5.26
C THR A 68 32.29 -6.66 5.27
N VAL A 69 31.65 -7.06 6.37
CA VAL A 69 30.92 -8.33 6.45
C VAL A 69 29.72 -8.33 5.51
N HIS A 70 28.91 -7.27 5.53
CA HIS A 70 27.74 -7.17 4.64
C HIS A 70 28.16 -7.08 3.15
N TRP A 71 29.36 -6.59 2.83
CA TRP A 71 29.85 -6.47 1.45
C TRP A 71 29.84 -7.80 0.69
N GLY A 72 30.05 -8.94 1.37
CA GLY A 72 29.97 -10.26 0.76
C GLY A 72 28.66 -10.54 0.03
N PHE A 73 27.56 -9.95 0.50
CA PHE A 73 26.20 -10.07 -0.05
C PHE A 73 25.78 -8.82 -0.82
N HIS A 74 26.09 -7.64 -0.27
CA HIS A 74 25.64 -6.35 -0.80
C HIS A 74 26.24 -6.01 -2.18
N LYS A 75 27.45 -6.49 -2.49
CA LYS A 75 28.20 -6.10 -3.70
C LYS A 75 27.39 -6.27 -4.99
N GLU A 76 26.58 -7.33 -5.09
CA GLU A 76 25.82 -7.69 -6.29
C GLU A 76 24.59 -6.77 -6.45
N GLU A 77 24.06 -6.27 -5.34
CA GLU A 77 22.89 -5.39 -5.29
C GLU A 77 23.27 -3.89 -5.28
N CYS A 78 24.53 -3.56 -5.01
CA CYS A 78 24.98 -2.19 -4.79
C CYS A 78 24.69 -1.29 -6.01
N ALA A 79 25.00 -1.75 -7.22
CA ALA A 79 24.74 -1.00 -8.45
C ALA A 79 23.24 -0.75 -8.67
N ARG A 80 22.40 -1.77 -8.50
CA ARG A 80 20.93 -1.67 -8.62
C ARG A 80 20.36 -0.68 -7.61
N LEU A 81 20.84 -0.71 -6.36
CA LEU A 81 20.42 0.23 -5.32
C LEU A 81 20.88 1.66 -5.62
N ALA A 82 22.06 1.85 -6.22
CA ALA A 82 22.53 3.16 -6.64
C ALA A 82 21.62 3.78 -7.72
N GLU A 83 21.20 2.99 -8.70
CA GLU A 83 20.24 3.42 -9.72
C GLU A 83 18.87 3.77 -9.12
N GLN A 84 18.42 3.03 -8.11
CA GLN A 84 17.18 3.38 -7.41
C GLN A 84 17.32 4.70 -6.65
N MET A 85 18.46 4.92 -5.99
CA MET A 85 18.74 6.15 -5.27
C MET A 85 18.87 7.35 -6.21
N SER A 86 19.33 7.17 -7.45
CA SER A 86 19.35 8.26 -8.44
C SER A 86 17.97 8.70 -8.90
N ARG A 87 16.91 7.92 -8.61
CA ARG A 87 15.52 8.23 -8.96
C ARG A 87 14.72 8.79 -7.78
N ILE A 88 15.35 9.02 -6.62
CA ILE A 88 14.64 9.43 -5.40
C ILE A 88 13.89 10.75 -5.56
N ASP A 89 14.43 11.70 -6.33
CA ASP A 89 13.79 13.00 -6.54
C ASP A 89 12.52 12.87 -7.39
N MET A 90 12.52 11.96 -8.37
CA MET A 90 11.30 11.62 -9.11
C MET A 90 10.23 11.02 -8.20
N LEU A 91 10.61 10.17 -7.23
CA LEU A 91 9.68 9.58 -6.27
C LEU A 91 9.07 10.61 -5.30
N LYS A 92 9.73 11.75 -5.10
CA LYS A 92 9.24 12.86 -4.27
C LYS A 92 8.35 13.83 -5.04
N GLN A 93 8.26 13.71 -6.36
CA GLN A 93 7.45 14.62 -7.19
C GLN A 93 5.97 14.25 -7.10
N PHE A 94 5.24 15.00 -6.28
CA PHE A 94 3.78 14.94 -6.19
C PHE A 94 3.17 16.29 -6.59
N PRO A 95 1.94 16.32 -7.12
CA PRO A 95 1.27 17.58 -7.47
C PRO A 95 0.70 18.31 -6.25
N PHE A 96 0.87 17.77 -5.04
CA PHE A 96 0.29 18.34 -3.82
C PHE A 96 1.07 19.55 -3.36
N THR A 97 0.38 20.51 -2.75
CA THR A 97 1.01 21.72 -2.20
C THR A 97 1.36 21.59 -0.72
N PHE A 98 1.17 20.41 -0.15
CA PHE A 98 1.59 20.10 1.22
C PHE A 98 2.86 19.25 1.17
N SER A 99 3.84 19.58 2.01
CA SER A 99 5.04 18.78 2.24
C SER A 99 4.90 17.99 3.54
N VAL A 100 5.43 16.77 3.54
CA VAL A 100 5.60 15.99 4.77
C VAL A 100 7.03 16.21 5.25
N GLU A 101 7.27 17.38 5.83
CA GLU A 101 8.55 17.66 6.47
C GLU A 101 8.60 16.99 7.84
N SER A 102 9.77 16.48 8.21
CA SER A 102 9.94 15.90 9.54
C SER A 102 9.80 17.01 10.58
N PRO A 103 9.07 16.77 11.69
CA PRO A 103 8.91 17.77 12.73
C PRO A 103 10.27 18.22 13.24
N ALA A 104 10.36 19.50 13.64
CA ALA A 104 11.51 19.98 14.40
C ALA A 104 11.71 19.07 15.63
N PRO A 105 12.96 18.81 16.07
CA PRO A 105 13.28 17.84 17.12
C PRO A 105 12.56 18.07 18.46
N ASN A 106 11.90 19.22 18.63
CA ASN A 106 11.24 19.65 19.85
C ASN A 106 9.72 19.34 19.85
N HIS A 107 9.15 18.83 18.74
CA HIS A 107 7.73 18.46 18.67
C HIS A 107 7.55 16.95 18.82
N THR A 108 6.92 16.53 19.91
CA THR A 108 6.68 15.11 20.26
C THR A 108 5.41 14.58 19.60
N PHE A 109 5.43 14.40 18.27
CA PHE A 109 4.40 13.59 17.60
C PHE A 109 4.85 12.13 17.55
N PRO A 110 3.98 11.14 17.88
CA PRO A 110 4.35 9.73 17.85
C PRO A 110 4.75 9.19 16.47
N SER A 111 4.31 9.87 15.39
CA SER A 111 4.68 9.51 14.02
C SER A 111 4.56 10.72 13.08
N LEU A 112 5.21 10.59 11.91
CA LEU A 112 5.08 11.56 10.81
C LEU A 112 3.63 11.66 10.29
N ARG A 113 2.87 10.56 10.36
CA ARG A 113 1.43 10.53 10.05
C ARG A 113 0.64 11.40 11.03
N CYS A 114 0.87 11.29 12.34
CA CYS A 114 0.22 12.14 13.34
C CYS A 114 0.50 13.63 13.09
N PHE A 115 1.77 13.97 12.83
CA PHE A 115 2.18 15.35 12.53
C PHE A 115 1.47 15.91 11.29
N LEU A 116 1.46 15.13 10.20
CA LEU A 116 0.77 15.51 8.97
C LEU A 116 -0.72 15.76 9.21
N LEU A 117 -1.42 14.82 9.86
CA LEU A 117 -2.85 14.96 10.13
C LEU A 117 -3.14 16.16 11.05
N GLU A 118 -2.26 16.45 12.02
CA GLU A 118 -2.40 17.61 12.89
C GLU A 118 -2.25 18.93 12.11
N SER A 119 -1.35 19.00 11.12
CA SER A 119 -1.20 20.19 10.27
C SER A 119 -2.50 20.55 9.52
N PHE A 120 -3.33 19.54 9.24
CA PHE A 120 -4.67 19.71 8.66
C PHE A 120 -5.80 19.77 9.70
N LYS A 121 -5.47 19.69 11.00
CA LYS A 121 -6.41 19.55 12.13
C LYS A 121 -7.34 18.34 12.01
N LEU A 122 -6.85 17.25 11.40
CA LEU A 122 -7.57 16.00 11.14
C LEU A 122 -7.11 14.84 12.05
N HIS A 123 -6.06 15.05 12.82
CA HIS A 123 -5.55 14.05 13.74
C HIS A 123 -6.64 13.59 14.72
N GLN A 124 -6.82 12.26 14.83
CA GLN A 124 -7.86 11.64 15.65
C GLN A 124 -9.31 12.10 15.33
N LYS A 125 -9.61 12.48 14.08
CA LYS A 125 -10.96 12.88 13.65
C LYS A 125 -11.51 12.01 12.53
N GLY A 126 -12.83 11.77 12.56
CA GLY A 126 -13.57 11.11 11.48
C GLY A 126 -12.90 9.86 10.92
N LEU A 127 -12.82 9.79 9.59
CA LEU A 127 -12.16 8.73 8.83
C LEU A 127 -10.63 8.68 9.03
N TRP A 128 -10.02 9.75 9.53
CA TRP A 128 -8.56 9.89 9.64
C TRP A 128 -7.97 9.21 10.88
N LYS A 129 -8.82 8.78 11.82
CA LYS A 129 -8.39 8.07 13.04
C LYS A 129 -7.55 6.82 12.74
N SER A 130 -7.92 6.07 11.71
CA SER A 130 -7.21 4.83 11.34
C SER A 130 -5.82 5.05 10.74
N GLU A 131 -5.49 6.27 10.34
CA GLU A 131 -4.20 6.60 9.74
C GLU A 131 -3.07 6.74 10.78
N CYS A 132 -3.39 6.68 12.08
CA CYS A 132 -2.42 6.74 13.15
C CYS A 132 -2.77 5.83 14.35
N ILE A 133 -1.75 5.23 14.96
CA ILE A 133 -1.87 4.30 16.09
C ILE A 133 -1.50 4.93 17.44
N CYS A 134 -1.48 6.27 17.51
CA CYS A 134 -1.09 6.98 18.74
C CYS A 134 -2.13 6.90 19.85
N ASP A 135 -3.32 6.37 19.56
CA ASP A 135 -4.37 6.11 20.53
C ASP A 135 -4.53 4.59 20.71
N PRO A 136 -4.23 4.04 21.91
CA PRO A 136 -4.29 2.60 22.17
C PRO A 136 -5.71 2.01 22.22
N GLU A 137 -6.79 2.82 22.20
CA GLU A 137 -8.16 2.30 22.33
C GLU A 137 -8.77 1.75 21.02
N VAL A 138 -8.15 1.98 19.85
CA VAL A 138 -8.71 1.55 18.56
C VAL A 138 -8.31 0.11 18.21
N THR A 139 -9.01 -0.87 18.79
CA THR A 139 -8.81 -2.31 18.54
C THR A 139 -9.73 -2.91 17.47
N SER A 140 -10.59 -2.12 16.82
CA SER A 140 -11.58 -2.65 15.88
C SER A 140 -11.85 -1.72 14.69
N VAL A 141 -11.48 -2.20 13.48
CA VAL A 141 -11.76 -1.57 12.18
C VAL A 141 -13.28 -1.58 11.85
N LYS A 142 -14.11 -2.27 12.64
CA LYS A 142 -15.53 -2.51 12.32
C LYS A 142 -16.47 -1.34 12.60
N ASP A 143 -16.07 -0.36 13.42
CA ASP A 143 -16.97 0.73 13.85
C ASP A 143 -16.91 2.01 12.99
N LEU A 144 -15.94 2.14 12.08
CA LEU A 144 -15.78 3.37 11.27
C LEU A 144 -16.81 3.53 10.15
N SER A 145 -17.59 2.49 9.83
CA SER A 145 -18.50 2.50 8.67
C SER A 145 -19.86 3.18 8.89
N LYS A 146 -20.23 3.50 10.15
CA LYS A 146 -21.63 3.88 10.46
C LYS A 146 -21.87 5.36 10.76
N THR A 147 -20.85 6.20 10.98
CA THR A 147 -21.07 7.60 11.43
C THR A 147 -20.01 8.63 11.00
N THR A 148 -19.16 8.34 10.02
CA THR A 148 -17.92 9.11 9.84
C THR A 148 -18.06 10.28 8.86
N ASP A 149 -18.24 11.46 9.44
CA ASP A 149 -17.98 12.75 8.80
C ASP A 149 -16.50 12.83 8.33
N TRP A 150 -16.27 13.49 7.19
CA TRP A 150 -14.93 13.77 6.66
C TRP A 150 -14.10 14.65 7.60
N SER A 151 -14.77 15.36 8.53
CA SER A 151 -14.14 16.30 9.47
C SER A 151 -13.30 17.38 8.77
N MET A 152 -13.69 17.71 7.53
CA MET A 152 -13.05 18.71 6.67
C MET A 152 -14.08 19.73 6.19
N GLY A 153 -13.63 20.97 6.01
CA GLY A 153 -14.45 22.00 5.38
C GLY A 153 -14.72 21.68 3.91
N SER A 154 -15.88 22.12 3.40
CA SER A 154 -16.31 21.96 2.02
C SER A 154 -15.31 22.51 0.99
N ALA A 155 -14.48 23.47 1.37
CA ALA A 155 -13.41 23.98 0.51
C ALA A 155 -12.31 22.92 0.21
N LEU A 156 -12.00 22.02 1.16
CA LEU A 156 -10.98 20.97 0.99
C LEU A 156 -11.57 19.64 0.51
N CYS A 157 -12.87 19.43 0.72
CA CYS A 157 -13.61 18.32 0.14
C CYS A 157 -15.03 18.79 -0.13
N PRO A 158 -15.33 19.26 -1.35
CA PRO A 158 -16.66 19.74 -1.71
C PRO A 158 -17.77 18.67 -1.62
N CYS A 159 -17.42 17.41 -1.34
CA CYS A 159 -18.36 16.30 -1.19
C CYS A 159 -19.35 16.16 -2.36
N THR A 160 -18.95 16.61 -3.55
CA THR A 160 -19.75 16.53 -4.77
C THR A 160 -19.39 15.26 -5.54
N GLU A 161 -20.39 14.64 -6.17
CA GLU A 161 -20.11 13.61 -7.16
C GLU A 161 -19.42 14.22 -8.38
N PRO A 162 -18.55 13.47 -9.09
CA PRO A 162 -18.00 13.94 -10.34
C PRO A 162 -19.12 14.26 -11.32
N GLU A 163 -19.10 15.44 -11.93
CA GLU A 163 -20.17 15.88 -12.85
C GLU A 163 -20.27 15.00 -14.11
N HIS A 164 -19.18 14.32 -14.46
CA HIS A 164 -19.10 13.48 -15.66
C HIS A 164 -18.39 12.15 -15.41
N SER A 165 -18.78 11.13 -16.17
CA SER A 165 -18.04 9.87 -16.24
C SER A 165 -16.62 10.13 -16.77
N VAL A 166 -15.68 9.32 -16.29
CA VAL A 166 -14.28 9.38 -16.72
C VAL A 166 -14.21 9.12 -18.22
N SER A 167 -14.06 10.18 -19.00
CA SER A 167 -14.06 10.11 -20.48
C SER A 167 -12.68 9.77 -21.04
N THR A 168 -11.62 9.92 -20.23
CA THR A 168 -10.22 9.61 -20.58
C THR A 168 -9.53 8.92 -19.40
N PRO A 169 -8.57 8.00 -19.63
CA PRO A 169 -7.85 7.33 -18.54
C PRO A 169 -7.21 8.35 -17.58
N LEU A 170 -7.43 8.17 -16.27
CA LEU A 170 -6.77 8.98 -15.24
C LEU A 170 -5.33 8.49 -15.08
N THR A 171 -4.37 9.32 -15.48
CA THR A 171 -2.94 8.94 -15.50
C THR A 171 -2.13 9.52 -14.35
N SER A 172 -2.71 10.42 -13.54
CA SER A 172 -2.01 11.08 -12.44
C SER A 172 -2.95 11.52 -11.31
N TRP A 173 -2.39 11.80 -10.12
CA TRP A 173 -3.12 12.43 -9.02
C TRP A 173 -3.74 13.77 -9.42
N LYS A 174 -3.09 14.54 -10.29
CA LYS A 174 -3.60 15.81 -10.80
C LYS A 174 -4.87 15.62 -11.63
N ASP A 175 -4.91 14.58 -12.45
CA ASP A 175 -6.08 14.24 -13.27
C ASP A 175 -7.23 13.75 -12.39
N TYR A 176 -6.92 12.91 -11.39
CA TYR A 176 -7.91 12.45 -10.41
C TYR A 176 -8.52 13.60 -9.60
N TYR A 177 -7.69 14.50 -9.04
CA TYR A 177 -8.15 15.64 -8.26
C TYR A 177 -8.99 16.60 -9.11
N ARG A 178 -8.59 16.86 -10.36
CA ARG A 178 -9.39 17.65 -11.30
C ARG A 178 -10.75 17.01 -11.56
N TRP A 179 -10.79 15.70 -11.83
CA TRP A 179 -12.03 14.97 -12.08
C TRP A 179 -12.97 14.95 -10.86
N ARG A 180 -12.42 14.90 -9.64
CA ARG A 180 -13.19 14.95 -8.39
C ARG A 180 -13.49 16.38 -7.90
N SER A 181 -13.08 17.41 -8.65
CA SER A 181 -13.16 18.82 -8.23
C SER A 181 -12.50 19.08 -6.86
N LEU A 182 -11.39 18.39 -6.57
CA LEU A 182 -10.62 18.53 -5.33
C LEU A 182 -9.45 19.51 -5.52
N PRO A 183 -9.20 20.44 -4.57
CA PRO A 183 -7.99 21.25 -4.59
C PRO A 183 -6.77 20.42 -4.21
N LEU A 184 -5.59 20.72 -4.77
CA LEU A 184 -4.32 20.01 -4.48
C LEU A 184 -3.81 20.22 -3.05
N GLN A 185 -4.41 21.14 -2.30
CA GLN A 185 -4.22 21.33 -0.87
C GLN A 185 -4.94 20.25 -0.04
N SER A 186 -5.91 19.55 -0.63
CA SER A 186 -6.71 18.55 0.07
C SER A 186 -5.88 17.31 0.40
N PRO A 187 -5.83 16.87 1.68
CA PRO A 187 -5.07 15.70 2.10
C PRO A 187 -5.75 14.37 1.76
N VAL A 188 -6.85 14.37 1.00
CA VAL A 188 -7.67 13.18 0.69
C VAL A 188 -6.88 12.03 0.08
N ALA A 189 -5.80 12.31 -0.68
CA ALA A 189 -4.88 11.27 -1.16
C ALA A 189 -4.35 10.35 -0.05
N VAL A 190 -4.25 10.84 1.19
CA VAL A 190 -3.85 10.04 2.36
C VAL A 190 -4.90 8.98 2.70
N LEU A 191 -6.21 9.20 2.52
CA LEU A 191 -7.22 8.15 2.74
C LEU A 191 -7.38 7.21 1.54
N LEU A 192 -7.14 7.73 0.33
CA LEU A 192 -7.38 6.99 -0.91
C LEU A 192 -6.36 5.87 -1.17
N HIS A 193 -5.27 5.78 -0.41
CA HIS A 193 -4.36 4.64 -0.50
C HIS A 193 -5.00 3.33 0.01
N TRP A 194 -6.01 3.41 0.88
CA TRP A 194 -6.69 2.28 1.50
C TRP A 194 -7.99 1.89 0.78
N ASP A 195 -8.67 2.87 0.16
CA ASP A 195 -10.08 2.71 -0.22
C ASP A 195 -10.34 2.19 -1.65
N SER A 196 -9.30 1.87 -2.41
CA SER A 196 -9.49 1.13 -3.66
C SER A 196 -9.55 -0.37 -3.37
N LYS A 197 -10.75 -0.89 -3.07
CA LYS A 197 -11.03 -2.33 -3.18
C LYS A 197 -10.49 -2.78 -4.56
N PRO A 198 -9.51 -3.71 -4.64
CA PRO A 198 -8.98 -4.09 -5.94
C PRO A 198 -10.10 -4.65 -6.83
N HIS A 199 -10.05 -4.31 -8.11
CA HIS A 199 -11.03 -4.80 -9.09
C HIS A 199 -10.83 -6.29 -9.40
N LEU A 200 -9.61 -6.79 -9.23
CA LEU A 200 -9.20 -8.14 -9.53
C LEU A 200 -8.00 -8.52 -8.65
N ILE A 201 -8.01 -9.74 -8.13
CA ILE A 201 -6.85 -10.36 -7.49
C ILE A 201 -6.27 -11.39 -8.46
N VAL A 202 -4.96 -11.35 -8.68
CA VAL A 202 -4.25 -12.35 -9.49
C VAL A 202 -3.15 -12.97 -8.65
N ALA A 203 -3.16 -14.30 -8.54
CA ALA A 203 -2.22 -15.07 -7.75
C ALA A 203 -1.56 -16.16 -8.62
N PRO A 204 -0.42 -15.86 -9.25
CA PRO A 204 0.30 -16.83 -10.06
C PRO A 204 0.93 -17.93 -9.20
N ASN A 205 0.86 -19.18 -9.65
CA ASN A 205 1.39 -20.36 -8.93
C ASN A 205 1.00 -20.38 -7.46
N ALA A 206 -0.29 -20.21 -7.17
CA ALA A 206 -0.78 -19.89 -5.84
C ALA A 206 -0.45 -21.00 -4.83
N GLY A 207 -0.46 -22.28 -5.25
CA GLY A 207 -0.17 -23.38 -4.34
C GLY A 207 -1.14 -23.43 -3.16
N ILE A 208 -2.42 -23.14 -3.40
CA ILE A 208 -3.43 -22.95 -2.34
C ILE A 208 -3.54 -24.18 -1.45
N ALA A 209 -3.49 -25.37 -2.04
CA ALA A 209 -3.53 -26.62 -1.29
C ALA A 209 -2.21 -26.93 -0.55
N ALA A 210 -1.08 -26.36 -0.99
CA ALA A 210 0.22 -26.59 -0.40
C ALA A 210 0.50 -25.69 0.81
N TYR A 211 -0.09 -24.49 0.86
CA TYR A 211 0.17 -23.51 1.92
C TYR A 211 -1.09 -23.16 2.71
N PRO A 212 -1.25 -23.69 3.95
CA PRO A 212 -2.40 -23.38 4.82
C PRO A 212 -2.58 -21.89 5.14
N SER A 213 -1.54 -21.07 4.98
CA SER A 213 -1.61 -19.61 5.08
C SER A 213 -2.59 -18.97 4.09
N TRP A 214 -3.00 -19.69 3.03
CA TRP A 214 -4.06 -19.24 2.13
C TRP A 214 -5.45 -19.26 2.76
N ILE A 215 -5.72 -20.08 3.78
CA ILE A 215 -7.07 -20.20 4.38
C ILE A 215 -7.64 -18.83 4.81
N PRO A 216 -6.97 -18.04 5.67
CA PRO A 216 -7.47 -16.72 6.05
C PRO A 216 -7.56 -15.76 4.85
N THR A 217 -6.68 -15.89 3.86
CA THR A 217 -6.70 -15.07 2.65
C THR A 217 -7.94 -15.37 1.78
N ILE A 218 -8.25 -16.64 1.53
CA ILE A 218 -9.43 -17.06 0.76
C ILE A 218 -10.72 -16.64 1.46
N GLU A 219 -10.77 -16.72 2.79
CA GLU A 219 -11.90 -16.18 3.56
C GLU A 219 -12.08 -14.68 3.36
N ILE A 220 -10.98 -13.91 3.40
CA ILE A 220 -11.01 -12.47 3.17
C ILE A 220 -11.49 -12.19 1.74
N ILE A 221 -10.90 -12.83 0.72
CA ILE A 221 -11.28 -12.66 -0.70
C ILE A 221 -12.79 -12.88 -0.89
N ARG A 222 -13.32 -13.96 -0.30
CA ARG A 222 -14.76 -14.25 -0.28
C ARG A 222 -15.56 -13.12 0.40
N LYS A 223 -15.15 -12.70 1.60
CA LYS A 223 -15.84 -11.68 2.40
C LYS A 223 -15.86 -10.33 1.69
N VAL A 224 -14.76 -9.93 1.05
CA VAL A 224 -14.66 -8.65 0.34
C VAL A 224 -15.41 -8.66 -0.99
N GLY A 225 -15.63 -9.84 -1.58
CA GLY A 225 -16.39 -9.94 -2.82
C GLY A 225 -15.60 -9.48 -4.03
N ILE A 226 -14.30 -9.81 -4.13
CA ILE A 226 -13.42 -9.40 -5.23
C ILE A 226 -13.17 -10.60 -6.14
N PRO A 227 -13.35 -10.49 -7.47
CA PRO A 227 -12.94 -11.53 -8.40
C PRO A 227 -11.46 -11.89 -8.19
N ALA A 228 -11.16 -13.17 -8.06
CA ALA A 228 -9.80 -13.65 -7.90
C ALA A 228 -9.48 -14.77 -8.88
N ILE A 229 -8.37 -14.60 -9.60
CA ILE A 229 -7.84 -15.55 -10.58
C ILE A 229 -6.53 -16.11 -10.01
N PHE A 230 -6.42 -17.42 -10.03
CA PHE A 230 -5.27 -18.17 -9.55
C PHE A 230 -4.69 -18.96 -10.72
N THR A 231 -3.42 -19.31 -10.61
CA THR A 231 -2.84 -20.34 -11.46
C THR A 231 -2.05 -21.34 -10.65
N ASP A 232 -1.86 -22.54 -11.19
CA ASP A 232 -1.02 -23.57 -10.58
C ASP A 232 -0.18 -24.32 -11.62
N PHE A 233 0.82 -25.03 -11.12
CA PHE A 233 1.85 -25.69 -11.92
C PHE A 233 1.36 -26.89 -12.73
N CYS A 234 0.37 -27.63 -12.22
CA CYS A 234 -0.20 -28.80 -12.86
C CYS A 234 -1.70 -28.90 -12.55
N GLU A 235 -2.38 -29.78 -13.28
CA GLU A 235 -3.84 -29.97 -13.16
C GLU A 235 -4.24 -30.45 -11.75
N GLU A 236 -3.47 -31.38 -11.18
CA GLU A 236 -3.69 -31.90 -9.84
C GLU A 236 -3.61 -30.81 -8.76
N ALA A 237 -2.60 -29.95 -8.83
CA ALA A 237 -2.48 -28.82 -7.90
C ALA A 237 -3.68 -27.87 -7.99
N ALA A 238 -4.15 -27.58 -9.21
CA ALA A 238 -5.35 -26.78 -9.43
C ALA A 238 -6.63 -27.47 -8.90
N HIS A 239 -6.76 -28.79 -9.04
CA HIS A 239 -7.88 -29.55 -8.49
C HIS A 239 -7.90 -29.55 -6.96
N LEU A 240 -6.76 -29.74 -6.32
CA LEU A 240 -6.64 -29.64 -4.87
C LEU A 240 -6.95 -28.22 -4.39
N ALA A 241 -6.43 -27.20 -5.09
CA ALA A 241 -6.76 -25.79 -4.82
C ALA A 241 -8.26 -25.51 -4.93
N SER A 242 -8.93 -26.01 -5.98
CA SER A 242 -10.38 -25.93 -6.14
C SER A 242 -11.11 -26.54 -4.94
N SER A 243 -10.67 -27.72 -4.48
CA SER A 243 -11.29 -28.43 -3.37
C SER A 243 -11.13 -27.66 -2.05
N CYS A 244 -9.95 -27.09 -1.80
CA CYS A 244 -9.70 -26.19 -0.66
C CYS A 244 -10.59 -24.95 -0.72
N ILE A 245 -10.65 -24.26 -1.87
CA ILE A 245 -11.49 -23.06 -2.04
C ILE A 245 -12.95 -23.41 -1.79
N THR A 246 -13.46 -24.49 -2.37
CA THR A 246 -14.86 -24.89 -2.18
C THR A 246 -15.14 -25.28 -0.73
N SER A 247 -14.22 -25.94 -0.04
CA SER A 247 -14.37 -26.23 1.40
C SER A 247 -14.42 -24.96 2.26
N ILE A 248 -13.61 -23.95 1.96
CA ILE A 248 -13.53 -22.69 2.73
C ILE A 248 -14.74 -21.79 2.41
N THR A 249 -15.12 -21.72 1.14
CA THR A 249 -16.12 -20.77 0.66
C THR A 249 -17.54 -21.34 0.61
N GLY A 250 -17.69 -22.67 0.64
CA GLY A 250 -18.95 -23.35 0.38
C GLY A 250 -19.50 -23.10 -1.03
N GLN A 251 -18.65 -22.66 -1.98
CA GLN A 251 -19.03 -22.31 -3.35
C GLN A 251 -18.07 -22.98 -4.35
N PRO A 252 -18.56 -23.43 -5.52
CA PRO A 252 -17.69 -23.90 -6.59
C PRO A 252 -16.91 -22.73 -7.20
N LEU A 253 -15.84 -23.08 -7.93
CA LEU A 253 -15.11 -22.10 -8.74
C LEU A 253 -16.02 -21.50 -9.82
N ARG A 254 -15.81 -20.21 -10.11
CA ARG A 254 -16.54 -19.52 -11.18
C ARG A 254 -15.84 -19.68 -12.52
N VAL A 255 -14.52 -19.54 -12.52
CA VAL A 255 -13.68 -19.88 -13.68
C VAL A 255 -13.20 -21.31 -13.45
N PRO A 256 -13.67 -22.29 -14.25
CA PRO A 256 -13.25 -23.66 -14.11
C PRO A 256 -11.75 -23.78 -14.41
N ILE A 257 -11.15 -24.85 -13.93
CA ILE A 257 -9.76 -25.18 -14.23
C ILE A 257 -9.63 -25.35 -15.75
N GLN A 258 -8.72 -24.59 -16.34
CA GLN A 258 -8.41 -24.66 -17.77
C GLN A 258 -6.93 -24.42 -17.99
N VAL A 259 -6.38 -24.94 -19.10
CA VAL A 259 -4.99 -24.68 -19.46
C VAL A 259 -4.81 -23.19 -19.74
N ASN A 260 -3.81 -22.58 -19.12
CA ASN A 260 -3.45 -21.19 -19.36
C ASN A 260 -2.70 -21.08 -20.70
N PRO A 261 -3.21 -20.31 -21.68
CA PRO A 261 -2.53 -20.10 -22.96
C PRO A 261 -1.20 -19.35 -22.81
N PHE A 262 -0.98 -18.67 -21.68
CA PHE A 262 0.25 -17.92 -21.37
C PHE A 262 1.18 -18.64 -20.38
N ARG A 263 1.01 -19.96 -20.18
CA ARG A 263 1.91 -20.76 -19.34
C ARG A 263 3.35 -20.70 -19.86
N GLN A 264 4.33 -20.76 -18.95
CA GLN A 264 5.73 -20.80 -19.32
C GLN A 264 6.04 -22.05 -20.17
N PRO A 265 6.82 -21.94 -21.26
CA PRO A 265 7.13 -23.08 -22.14
C PRO A 265 8.16 -24.04 -21.53
N VAL A 266 8.83 -23.65 -20.44
CA VAL A 266 9.84 -24.49 -19.78
C VAL A 266 9.16 -25.37 -18.73
N ALA A 267 9.30 -26.68 -18.89
CA ALA A 267 8.80 -27.65 -17.92
C ALA A 267 9.53 -27.47 -16.58
N VAL A 268 8.78 -27.61 -15.49
CA VAL A 268 9.29 -27.58 -14.12
C VAL A 268 9.41 -29.01 -13.64
N ASP A 269 10.55 -29.36 -13.06
CA ASP A 269 10.75 -30.69 -12.50
C ASP A 269 9.81 -30.88 -11.30
N ASN A 270 9.06 -31.98 -11.31
CA ASN A 270 8.15 -32.36 -10.23
C ASN A 270 8.42 -33.82 -9.86
N SER A 271 9.21 -34.01 -8.80
CA SER A 271 9.56 -35.35 -8.31
C SER A 271 8.40 -36.06 -7.61
N ALA A 272 7.33 -35.36 -7.26
CA ALA A 272 6.22 -35.93 -6.51
C ALA A 272 5.21 -36.68 -7.41
N LEU A 273 4.99 -36.20 -8.63
CA LEU A 273 4.03 -36.77 -9.58
C LEU A 273 4.56 -36.64 -11.01
N CYS A 274 4.43 -37.70 -11.81
CA CYS A 274 4.78 -37.70 -13.23
C CYS A 274 3.69 -37.02 -14.09
N LEU A 275 3.30 -35.81 -13.70
CA LEU A 275 2.34 -34.97 -14.42
C LEU A 275 3.07 -33.83 -15.14
N PRO A 276 2.59 -33.41 -16.33
CA PRO A 276 3.11 -32.22 -16.98
C PRO A 276 2.99 -30.99 -16.06
N CYS A 277 4.13 -30.35 -15.81
CA CYS A 277 4.27 -29.28 -14.84
C CYS A 277 4.95 -28.08 -15.51
N TYR A 278 4.28 -26.93 -15.50
CA TYR A 278 4.79 -25.68 -16.09
C TYR A 278 4.43 -24.51 -15.18
N SER A 279 5.26 -23.48 -15.11
CA SER A 279 4.86 -22.29 -14.34
C SER A 279 3.61 -21.65 -14.97
N ASN A 280 2.62 -21.34 -14.14
CA ASN A 280 1.30 -20.83 -14.49
C ASN A 280 0.53 -21.74 -15.47
N CYS A 281 0.68 -23.07 -15.39
CA CYS A 281 0.15 -24.04 -16.34
C CYS A 281 -1.38 -24.01 -16.47
N PHE A 282 -2.08 -24.00 -15.33
CA PHE A 282 -3.55 -24.00 -15.27
C PHE A 282 -4.04 -22.71 -14.63
N VAL A 283 -5.17 -22.19 -15.10
CA VAL A 283 -5.83 -20.99 -14.57
C VAL A 283 -7.25 -21.33 -14.11
N PHE A 284 -7.66 -20.74 -13.00
CA PHE A 284 -8.96 -20.94 -12.38
C PHE A 284 -9.31 -19.75 -11.48
N GLY A 285 -10.54 -19.65 -10.96
CA GLY A 285 -10.91 -18.46 -10.21
C GLY A 285 -12.24 -18.50 -9.48
N MET A 286 -12.37 -17.60 -8.51
CA MET A 286 -13.56 -17.42 -7.68
C MET A 286 -14.27 -16.09 -7.96
N GLN A 287 -15.59 -16.15 -7.86
CA GLN A 287 -16.59 -15.06 -7.78
C GLN A 287 -16.93 -14.22 -9.03
N ASN A 288 -18.25 -14.01 -9.21
CA ASN A 288 -18.90 -12.69 -9.26
C ASN A 288 -20.23 -12.85 -8.48
N CYS A 289 -20.44 -12.14 -7.36
CA CYS A 289 -21.72 -12.17 -6.64
C CYS A 289 -22.57 -10.99 -7.12
N GLU A 290 -23.39 -11.21 -8.15
CA GLU A 290 -24.62 -10.44 -8.32
C GLU A 290 -25.76 -11.40 -8.72
N PHE A 291 -26.67 -11.60 -7.76
CA PHE A 291 -28.11 -11.57 -8.01
C PHE A 291 -28.72 -10.85 -6.81
N VAL A 292 -28.71 -9.52 -6.85
CA VAL A 292 -29.82 -8.79 -6.24
C VAL A 292 -30.91 -8.79 -7.29
N SER A 293 -31.76 -9.82 -7.26
CA SER A 293 -33.02 -9.78 -8.00
C SER A 293 -33.91 -8.68 -7.39
N PRO A 294 -34.75 -8.01 -8.20
CA PRO A 294 -35.41 -6.74 -7.88
C PRO A 294 -36.30 -6.75 -6.64
#